data_AF-A0A699X0J9-F1
#
_entry.id   AF-A0A699X0J9-F1
#
_cell.length_a   1.000
_cell.length_b   1.000
_cell.length_c   1.000
_cell.angle_alpha   90.00
_cell.angle_beta   90.00
_cell.angle_gamma   90.00
#
_symmetry.space_group_name_H-M   'P 1'
#
loop_
_entity.id
_entity.type
_entity.pdbx_description
1 polymer ?
#
loop_
_entity_poly.entity_id
_entity_poly.type
_entity_poly.pdbx_seq_one_letter_code
_entity_poly.pdbx_strand_id
1 'polypeptide(L)'
;KSASIHYHFPTKGDLGQALAKRYTEDGLAYLTGLRADSDDLNLWMKGYTEIFRMALVNDNRMCLCGIMAAEYDDLPPEVRAEVDAFTDVNVRWLSDVLSICRPQLSDDEKQQ
;
A
#
# COMPACT_ATOMS: atom_id res chain seq x y z
N LYS A 1 -17.64 -9.11 -26.02
CA LYS A 1 -16.32 -9.06 -26.72
C LYS A 1 -15.27 -8.63 -25.69
N SER A 2 -14.62 -9.60 -25.04
CA SER A 2 -13.59 -9.43 -23.99
C SER A 2 -12.31 -10.15 -24.43
N ALA A 3 -11.91 -10.01 -25.70
CA ALA A 3 -10.82 -10.81 -26.24
C ALA A 3 -9.43 -10.30 -25.84
N SER A 4 -9.27 -9.02 -25.53
CA SER A 4 -7.95 -8.45 -25.18
C SER A 4 -7.56 -8.69 -23.72
N ILE A 5 -8.48 -8.52 -22.77
CA ILE A 5 -8.13 -8.63 -21.34
C ILE A 5 -7.80 -10.08 -20.97
N HIS A 6 -8.54 -11.05 -21.51
CA HIS A 6 -8.27 -12.48 -21.28
C HIS A 6 -7.00 -12.98 -21.98
N TYR A 7 -6.54 -12.27 -23.02
CA TYR A 7 -5.25 -12.56 -23.64
C TYR A 7 -4.07 -12.15 -22.73
N HIS A 8 -4.22 -11.06 -21.98
CA HIS A 8 -3.19 -10.59 -21.04
C HIS A 8 -3.31 -11.20 -19.64
N PHE A 9 -4.53 -11.50 -19.20
CA PHE A 9 -4.85 -12.01 -17.87
C PHE A 9 -5.80 -13.22 -18.01
N PRO A 10 -5.25 -14.44 -18.05
CA PRO A 10 -6.04 -15.67 -18.24
C PRO A 10 -7.19 -15.82 -17.22
N THR A 11 -6.97 -15.38 -15.98
CA THR A 11 -7.95 -15.42 -14.89
C THR A 11 -8.20 -14.04 -14.28
N LYS A 12 -9.28 -13.92 -13.49
CA LYS A 12 -9.52 -12.72 -12.67
C LYS A 12 -8.47 -12.55 -11.57
N GLY A 13 -7.90 -13.66 -11.07
CA GLY A 13 -6.81 -13.66 -10.11
C GLY A 13 -5.56 -13.00 -10.68
N ASP A 14 -5.18 -13.36 -11.90
CA ASP A 14 -4.03 -12.75 -12.61
C ASP A 14 -4.21 -11.23 -12.78
N LEU A 15 -5.43 -10.79 -13.13
CA LEU A 15 -5.73 -9.36 -13.23
C LEU A 15 -5.69 -8.68 -11.86
N GLY A 16 -6.28 -9.30 -10.84
CA GLY A 16 -6.27 -8.80 -9.47
C GLY A 16 -4.86 -8.63 -8.92
N GLN A 17 -4.01 -9.64 -9.13
CA GLN A 17 -2.60 -9.61 -8.74
C GLN A 17 -1.88 -8.46 -9.44
N ALA A 18 -2.00 -8.34 -10.76
CA ALA A 18 -1.33 -7.29 -11.51
C ALA A 18 -1.77 -5.87 -11.08
N LEU A 19 -3.05 -5.70 -10.74
CA LEU A 19 -3.57 -4.43 -10.23
C LEU A 19 -3.03 -4.11 -8.83
N ALA A 20 -3.07 -5.07 -7.90
CA ALA A 20 -2.59 -4.90 -6.53
C ALA A 20 -1.07 -4.66 -6.50
N LYS A 21 -0.32 -5.41 -7.33
CA LYS A 21 1.12 -5.23 -7.49
C LYS A 21 1.48 -3.82 -7.95
N ARG A 22 0.88 -3.37 -9.06
CA ARG A 22 1.13 -2.01 -9.57
C ARG A 22 0.76 -0.95 -8.54
N TYR A 23 -0.37 -1.11 -7.86
CA TYR A 23 -0.81 -0.19 -6.81
C TYR A 23 0.20 -0.11 -5.65
N THR A 24 0.79 -1.24 -5.27
CA THR A 24 1.85 -1.33 -4.26
C THR A 24 3.14 -0.65 -4.72
N GLU A 25 3.56 -0.89 -5.96
CA GLU A 25 4.74 -0.26 -6.56
C GLU A 25 4.59 1.27 -6.63
N ASP A 26 3.43 1.76 -7.06
CA ASP A 26 3.12 3.20 -7.12
C ASP A 26 3.15 3.84 -5.72
N GLY A 27 2.57 3.16 -4.72
CA GLY A 27 2.59 3.59 -3.33
C GLY A 27 4.00 3.66 -2.75
N LEU A 28 4.81 2.63 -2.97
CA LEU A 28 6.21 2.60 -2.55
C LEU A 28 7.03 3.73 -3.18
N ALA A 29 6.84 3.96 -4.48
CA ALA A 29 7.53 5.03 -5.20
C ALA A 29 7.17 6.42 -4.63
N TYR A 30 5.89 6.65 -4.36
CA TYR A 30 5.42 7.88 -3.71
C TYR A 30 6.04 8.07 -2.32
N LEU A 31 5.97 7.04 -1.46
CA LEU A 31 6.47 7.11 -0.09
C LEU A 31 7.99 7.28 -0.03
N THR A 32 8.72 6.70 -0.99
CA THR A 32 10.16 6.90 -1.14
C THR A 32 10.47 8.34 -1.55
N GLY A 33 9.74 8.90 -2.53
CA GLY A 33 9.90 10.28 -2.97
C GLY A 33 9.60 11.28 -1.84
N LEU A 34 8.53 11.05 -1.08
CA LEU A 34 8.16 11.88 0.06
C LEU A 34 9.28 12.01 1.10
N ARG A 35 10.04 10.92 1.34
CA ARG A 35 11.21 10.95 2.23
C ARG A 35 12.45 11.57 1.60
N ALA A 36 12.60 11.54 0.29
CA ALA A 36 13.75 12.13 -0.40
C ALA A 36 13.65 13.66 -0.50
N ASP A 37 12.42 14.20 -0.56
CA ASP A 37 12.18 15.63 -0.83
C ASP A 37 12.22 16.53 0.42
N SER A 38 12.23 15.96 1.63
CA SER A 38 12.18 16.70 2.89
C SER A 38 12.68 15.88 4.06
N ASP A 39 13.19 16.54 5.11
CA ASP A 39 13.47 15.96 6.43
C ASP A 39 12.44 16.38 7.50
N ASP A 40 11.30 16.96 7.09
CA ASP A 40 10.24 17.39 8.01
C ASP A 40 9.23 16.26 8.24
N LEU A 41 9.26 15.73 9.46
CA LEU A 41 8.33 14.72 9.93
C LEU A 41 6.85 15.08 9.72
N ASN A 42 6.47 16.34 9.93
CA ASN A 42 5.07 16.76 9.75
C ASN A 42 4.68 16.69 8.27
N LEU A 43 5.60 17.01 7.36
CA LEU A 43 5.38 16.87 5.92
C LEU A 43 5.25 15.40 5.53
N TRP A 44 6.08 14.52 6.07
CA TRP A 44 5.97 13.07 5.84
C TRP A 44 4.63 12.51 6.32
N MET A 45 4.26 12.76 7.58
CA MET A 45 3.01 12.23 8.13
C MET A 45 1.78 12.79 7.40
N LYS A 46 1.81 14.08 7.03
CA LYS A 46 0.75 14.68 6.22
C LYS A 46 0.69 14.04 4.85
N GLY A 47 1.81 13.89 4.15
CA GLY A 47 1.89 13.27 2.83
C GLY A 47 1.38 11.82 2.84
N TYR A 48 1.77 11.04 3.85
CA TYR A 48 1.25 9.68 4.05
C TYR A 48 -0.28 9.65 4.14
N THR A 49 -0.88 10.49 4.97
CA THR A 49 -2.35 10.54 5.08
C THR A 49 -3.03 11.09 3.83
N GLU A 50 -2.34 11.97 3.09
CA GLU A 50 -2.89 12.62 1.91
C GLU A 50 -3.13 11.64 0.77
N ILE A 51 -2.29 10.60 0.58
CA ILE A 51 -2.51 9.63 -0.52
C ILE A 51 -3.87 8.94 -0.41
N PHE A 52 -4.28 8.60 0.81
CA PHE A 52 -5.57 7.97 1.08
C PHE A 52 -6.70 8.99 0.98
N ARG A 53 -6.45 10.22 1.46
CA ARG A 53 -7.40 11.34 1.33
C ARG A 53 -7.69 11.68 -0.12
N MET A 54 -6.70 11.64 -1.01
CA MET A 54 -6.86 11.93 -2.44
C MET A 54 -7.82 10.95 -3.11
N ALA A 55 -7.85 9.69 -2.70
CA ALA A 55 -8.88 8.75 -3.14
C ALA A 55 -10.27 9.15 -2.64
N LEU A 56 -10.39 9.48 -1.35
CA LEU A 56 -11.65 9.86 -0.74
C LEU A 56 -12.27 11.13 -1.36
N VAL A 57 -11.48 12.17 -1.60
CA VAL A 57 -12.00 13.41 -2.20
C VAL A 57 -12.29 13.27 -3.70
N ASN A 58 -11.73 12.24 -4.34
CA ASN A 58 -11.99 11.91 -5.73
C ASN A 58 -13.16 10.92 -5.82
N ASP A 59 -14.39 11.46 -5.82
CA ASP A 59 -15.64 10.69 -5.90
C ASP A 59 -15.86 9.66 -4.77
N ASN A 60 -15.39 9.94 -3.56
CA ASN A 60 -15.57 9.05 -2.39
C ASN A 60 -15.00 7.63 -2.62
N ARG A 61 -13.89 7.52 -3.38
CA ARG A 61 -13.22 6.24 -3.63
C ARG A 61 -12.44 5.81 -2.40
N MET A 62 -12.10 4.52 -2.38
CA MET A 62 -11.28 3.92 -1.34
C MET A 62 -9.94 3.43 -1.89
N CYS A 63 -8.99 3.18 -0.99
CA CYS A 63 -7.76 2.48 -1.30
C CYS A 63 -8.07 1.10 -1.90
N LEU A 64 -7.46 0.78 -3.03
CA LEU A 64 -7.66 -0.52 -3.70
C LEU A 64 -7.28 -1.67 -2.77
N CYS A 65 -6.06 -1.64 -2.22
CA CYS A 65 -5.61 -2.63 -1.25
C CYS A 65 -6.42 -2.58 0.05
N GLY A 66 -7.00 -1.43 0.42
CA GLY A 66 -7.90 -1.32 1.56
C GLY A 66 -9.21 -2.09 1.37
N ILE A 67 -9.86 -2.00 0.20
CA ILE A 67 -11.04 -2.83 -0.11
C ILE A 67 -10.64 -4.29 -0.26
N MET A 68 -9.53 -4.60 -0.92
CA MET A 68 -9.05 -5.98 -1.06
C MET A 68 -8.77 -6.62 0.31
N ALA A 69 -8.17 -5.88 1.24
CA ALA A 69 -7.94 -6.35 2.60
C ALA A 69 -9.24 -6.62 3.38
N ALA A 70 -10.33 -5.90 3.09
CA ALA A 70 -11.63 -6.17 3.70
C ALA A 70 -12.25 -7.52 3.22
N GLU A 71 -11.90 -7.95 2.01
CA GLU A 71 -12.36 -9.19 1.39
C GLU A 71 -11.27 -10.28 1.37
N TYR A 72 -10.26 -10.15 2.24
CA TYR A 72 -8.99 -10.90 2.15
C TYR A 72 -9.17 -12.42 2.08
N ASP A 73 -10.07 -12.98 2.90
CA ASP A 73 -10.32 -14.42 2.96
C ASP A 73 -10.88 -14.99 1.65
N ASP A 74 -11.59 -14.17 0.88
CA ASP A 74 -12.20 -14.55 -0.40
C ASP A 74 -11.30 -14.28 -1.61
N LEU A 75 -10.14 -13.64 -1.41
CA LEU A 75 -9.20 -13.35 -2.50
C LEU A 75 -8.45 -14.61 -2.96
N PRO A 76 -8.08 -14.70 -4.25
CA PRO A 76 -7.11 -15.67 -4.70
C PRO A 76 -5.75 -15.49 -4.00
N PRO A 77 -5.00 -16.58 -3.73
CA PRO A 77 -3.72 -16.52 -3.01
C PRO A 77 -2.71 -15.52 -3.59
N GLU A 78 -2.65 -15.42 -4.92
CA GLU A 78 -1.77 -14.51 -5.62
C GLU A 78 -2.12 -13.04 -5.39
N VAL A 79 -3.40 -12.71 -5.15
CA VAL A 79 -3.82 -11.34 -4.84
C VAL A 79 -3.54 -11.02 -3.38
N ARG A 80 -3.76 -11.98 -2.47
CA ARG A 80 -3.44 -11.82 -1.03
C ARG A 80 -1.97 -11.46 -0.82
N ALA A 81 -1.06 -12.14 -1.53
CA ALA A 81 0.36 -11.87 -1.45
C ALA A 81 0.71 -10.39 -1.77
N GLU A 82 0.01 -9.77 -2.72
CA GLU A 82 0.22 -8.37 -3.07
C GLU A 82 -0.43 -7.41 -2.06
N VAL A 83 -1.55 -7.80 -1.45
CA VAL A 83 -2.17 -7.04 -0.34
C VAL A 83 -1.29 -7.06 0.91
N ASP A 84 -0.67 -8.20 1.21
CA ASP A 84 0.31 -8.33 2.29
C ASP A 84 1.54 -7.45 1.99
N ALA A 85 2.05 -7.50 0.76
CA ALA A 85 3.16 -6.64 0.34
C ALA A 85 2.84 -5.15 0.48
N PHE A 86 1.62 -4.72 0.12
CA PHE A 86 1.16 -3.35 0.37
C PHE A 86 1.19 -3.00 1.86
N THR A 87 0.66 -3.89 2.70
CA THR A 87 0.63 -3.68 4.15
C THR A 87 2.04 -3.56 4.71
N ASP A 88 2.95 -4.45 4.31
CA ASP A 88 4.35 -4.45 4.72
C ASP A 88 5.09 -3.17 4.32
N VAL A 89 4.83 -2.65 3.11
CA VAL A 89 5.41 -1.37 2.66
C VAL A 89 4.96 -0.23 3.59
N ASN A 90 3.67 -0.16 3.91
CA ASN A 90 3.13 0.90 4.76
C ASN A 90 3.62 0.78 6.21
N VAL A 91 3.59 -0.42 6.78
CA VAL A 91 4.07 -0.67 8.15
C VAL A 91 5.55 -0.34 8.26
N ARG A 92 6.39 -0.84 7.35
CA ARG A 92 7.83 -0.55 7.36
C ARG A 92 8.10 0.95 7.27
N TRP A 93 7.46 1.63 6.31
CA TRP A 93 7.65 3.06 6.14
C TRP A 93 7.23 3.87 7.36
N LEU A 94 6.07 3.54 7.96
CA LEU A 94 5.59 4.20 9.17
C LEU A 94 6.50 3.92 10.37
N SER A 95 6.94 2.67 10.56
CA SER A 95 7.88 2.32 11.62
C SER A 95 9.20 3.09 11.49
N ASP A 96 9.75 3.19 10.28
CA ASP A 96 10.95 3.99 10.02
C ASP A 96 10.73 5.47 10.38
N VAL A 97 9.61 6.06 9.97
CA VAL A 97 9.28 7.46 10.26
C VAL A 97 9.08 7.68 11.77
N LEU A 98 8.32 6.82 12.44
CA LEU A 98 8.02 6.93 13.87
C LEU A 98 9.25 6.71 14.75
N SER A 99 10.18 5.85 14.33
CA SER A 99 11.45 5.63 15.04
C SER A 99 12.28 6.90 15.20
N ILE A 100 12.15 7.85 14.26
CA ILE A 100 12.83 9.15 14.31
C ILE A 100 12.26 10.04 15.43
N CYS A 101 10.96 9.94 15.71
CA CYS A 101 10.28 10.77 16.71
C CYS A 101 10.32 10.16 18.11
N ARG A 102 10.31 8.82 18.18
CA ARG A 102 10.19 8.01 19.40
C ARG A 102 11.20 6.87 19.33
N PRO A 103 12.48 7.12 19.66
CA PRO A 103 13.53 6.10 19.58
C PRO A 103 13.26 4.86 20.44
N GLN A 104 12.34 4.94 21.42
CA GLN A 104 12.02 3.84 22.33
C GLN A 104 11.09 2.77 21.73
N LEU A 105 10.59 2.95 20.50
CA LEU A 105 9.77 1.93 19.81
C LEU A 105 10.63 0.82 19.15
N SER A 106 11.95 0.98 19.07
CA SER A 106 12.82 -0.02 18.42
C SER A 106 13.06 -1.31 19.23
N ASP A 107 12.71 -1.30 20.53
CA ASP A 107 13.20 -2.32 21.47
C ASP A 107 12.11 -3.33 21.89
N ASP A 108 10.82 -3.01 21.72
CA ASP A 108 9.73 -3.89 22.17
C ASP A 108 9.22 -4.88 21.10
N GLU A 109 9.49 -4.64 19.80
CA GLU A 109 8.99 -5.49 18.70
C GLU A 109 9.94 -6.59 18.24
N LYS A 110 11.11 -6.76 18.89
CA LYS A 110 12.00 -7.92 18.64
C LYS A 110 11.68 -9.13 19.51
N GLN A 111 10.61 -9.08 20.32
CA GLN A 111 10.33 -10.09 21.34
C GLN A 111 8.86 -10.56 21.40
N GLN A 112 8.13 -10.57 20.28
CA GLN A 112 6.89 -11.35 20.14
C GLN A 112 6.87 -12.15 18.84
#